data_AF-A0A1Q6UN77-F1
#
_entry.id   AF-A0A1Q6UN77-F1
#
_cell.length_a   1.000
_cell.length_b   1.000
_cell.length_c   1.000
_cell.angle_alpha   90.00
_cell.angle_beta   90.00
_cell.angle_gamma   90.00
#
_symmetry.space_group_name_H-M   'P 1'
#
loop_
_entity.id
_entity.type
_entity.pdbx_description
1 polymer ?
#
loop_
_entity_poly.entity_id
_entity_poly.type
_entity_poly.pdbx_seq_one_letter_code
_entity_poly.pdbx_strand_id
1 'polypeptide(L)'
;MESFYEAFINCEHKVLGRRLKPFCLRHCLYLEAIGSPIMRIVNGEEVAISRKDLELAVIICSADRDIIAAMKRPNFGLRFHRFNRGLTAFLGYLTDFLSLPDMWDSSEGERAINAPWILSRATLLLSKTNLTLGEIWDMPLGELLWYCASFAEQEGLGQIQSDEEKKMILEAERVKNGLK
;
A
#
# COMPACT_ATOMS: atom_id res chain seq x y z
N MET A 1 15.40 1.58 6.59
CA MET A 1 15.49 2.90 5.97
C MET A 1 15.47 2.81 4.45
N GLU A 2 15.92 1.73 3.80
CA GLU A 2 15.60 1.52 2.37
C GLU A 2 14.09 1.58 2.11
N SER A 3 13.28 0.90 2.93
CA SER A 3 11.81 0.96 2.86
C SER A 3 11.21 2.35 3.15
N PHE A 4 11.90 3.20 3.90
CA PHE A 4 11.50 4.59 4.12
C PHE A 4 11.73 5.41 2.85
N TYR A 5 12.92 5.31 2.24
CA TYR A 5 13.21 6.05 1.03
C TYR A 5 12.30 5.66 -0.13
N GLU A 6 11.99 4.38 -0.30
CA GLU A 6 11.05 3.90 -1.32
C GLU A 6 9.65 4.49 -1.13
N ALA A 7 9.14 4.51 0.11
CA ALA A 7 7.81 5.03 0.42
C ALA A 7 7.64 6.52 0.07
N PHE A 8 8.70 7.32 0.21
CA PHE A 8 8.68 8.77 -0.05
C PHE A 8 9.16 9.13 -1.46
N ILE A 9 10.09 8.36 -2.02
CA ILE A 9 10.70 8.57 -3.35
C ILE A 9 10.15 7.52 -4.29
N ASN A 10 8.88 7.68 -4.64
CA ASN A 10 8.16 6.72 -5.45
C ASN A 10 8.56 6.79 -6.93
N CYS A 11 8.55 5.63 -7.60
CA CYS A 11 8.81 5.53 -9.03
C CYS A 11 7.54 5.76 -9.87
N GLU A 12 7.72 6.15 -11.15
CA GLU A 12 6.60 6.20 -12.09
C GLU A 12 6.31 4.81 -12.66
N HIS A 13 5.06 4.34 -12.52
CA HIS A 13 4.65 3.03 -13.05
C HIS A 13 3.75 3.15 -14.27
N LYS A 14 3.98 2.26 -15.25
CA LYS A 14 3.12 2.11 -16.43
C LYS A 14 2.63 0.67 -16.55
N VAL A 15 1.31 0.48 -16.48
CA VAL A 15 0.67 -0.84 -16.50
C VAL A 15 -0.43 -0.86 -17.57
N LEU A 16 -0.44 -1.90 -18.41
CA LEU A 16 -1.37 -2.04 -19.55
C LEU A 16 -1.46 -0.75 -20.41
N GLY A 17 -0.32 -0.09 -20.62
CA GLY A 17 -0.25 1.14 -21.42
C GLY A 17 -0.66 2.43 -20.69
N ARG A 18 -1.12 2.37 -19.44
CA ARG A 18 -1.52 3.53 -18.64
C ARG A 18 -0.48 3.89 -17.58
N ARG A 19 -0.26 5.18 -17.40
CA ARG A 19 0.52 5.70 -16.27
C ARG A 19 -0.36 5.63 -15.03
N LEU A 20 0.17 5.00 -13.97
CA LEU A 20 -0.51 4.93 -12.68
C LEU A 20 -0.14 6.14 -11.83
N LYS A 21 -1.04 6.49 -10.92
CA LYS A 21 -0.83 7.45 -9.84
C LYS A 21 -0.24 6.73 -8.63
N PRO A 22 0.37 7.46 -7.69
CA PRO A 22 0.73 6.90 -6.40
C PRO A 22 -0.42 6.11 -5.78
N PHE A 23 -0.15 4.90 -5.29
CA PHE A 23 -1.17 4.10 -4.63
C PHE A 23 -1.54 4.79 -3.32
N CYS A 24 -2.83 5.04 -3.05
CA CYS A 24 -3.29 5.90 -1.96
C CYS A 24 -4.56 5.33 -1.31
N LEU A 25 -4.97 5.90 -0.17
CA LEU A 25 -6.19 5.46 0.55
C LEU A 25 -7.44 5.52 -0.32
N ARG A 26 -7.53 6.50 -1.23
CA ARG A 26 -8.65 6.56 -2.18
C ARG A 26 -8.70 5.31 -3.05
N HIS A 27 -7.57 4.86 -3.59
CA HIS A 27 -7.52 3.62 -4.38
C HIS A 27 -7.93 2.41 -3.54
N CYS A 28 -7.44 2.29 -2.30
CA CYS A 28 -7.84 1.23 -1.38
C CYS A 28 -9.35 1.19 -1.18
N LEU A 29 -9.97 2.35 -0.92
CA LEU A 29 -11.42 2.45 -0.70
C LEU A 29 -12.22 1.92 -1.89
N TYR A 30 -11.86 2.33 -3.10
CA TYR A 30 -12.57 1.87 -4.31
C TYR A 30 -12.34 0.39 -4.57
N LEU A 31 -11.11 -0.11 -4.38
CA LEU A 31 -10.78 -1.53 -4.57
C LEU A 31 -11.50 -2.42 -3.55
N GLU A 32 -11.58 -2.00 -2.29
CA GLU A 32 -12.30 -2.71 -1.23
C GLU A 32 -13.81 -2.69 -1.48
N ALA A 33 -14.37 -1.53 -1.87
CA ALA A 33 -15.80 -1.39 -2.16
C ALA A 33 -16.31 -2.27 -3.30
N ILE A 34 -15.45 -2.60 -4.28
CA ILE A 34 -15.81 -3.52 -5.38
C ILE A 34 -15.43 -4.98 -5.10
N GLY A 35 -14.90 -5.29 -3.91
CA GLY A 35 -14.44 -6.63 -3.56
C GLY A 35 -13.25 -7.10 -4.42
N SER A 36 -12.36 -6.18 -4.80
CA SER A 36 -11.22 -6.52 -5.66
C SER A 36 -10.25 -7.47 -4.94
N PRO A 37 -9.81 -8.56 -5.58
CA PRO A 37 -8.82 -9.47 -4.99
C PRO A 37 -7.44 -8.81 -4.78
N ILE A 38 -7.22 -7.62 -5.36
CA ILE A 38 -6.01 -6.82 -5.09
C ILE A 38 -5.89 -6.49 -3.60
N MET A 39 -6.98 -6.17 -2.90
CA MET A 39 -6.91 -5.86 -1.46
C MET A 39 -6.49 -7.07 -0.62
N ARG A 40 -6.84 -8.28 -1.07
CA ARG A 40 -6.40 -9.52 -0.41
C ARG A 40 -4.89 -9.71 -0.56
N ILE A 41 -4.34 -9.41 -1.74
CA ILE A 41 -2.88 -9.40 -1.97
C ILE A 41 -2.19 -8.36 -1.09
N VAL A 42 -2.76 -7.14 -0.98
CA VAL A 42 -2.21 -6.09 -0.10
C VAL A 42 -2.15 -6.56 1.36
N ASN A 43 -3.11 -7.40 1.78
CA ASN A 43 -3.13 -8.01 3.12
C ASN A 43 -2.25 -9.27 3.24
N GLY A 44 -1.46 -9.61 2.22
CA GLY A 44 -0.55 -10.76 2.23
C GLY A 44 -1.19 -12.10 1.83
N GLU A 45 -2.42 -12.11 1.32
CA GLU A 45 -3.06 -13.34 0.85
C GLU A 45 -2.63 -13.71 -0.57
N GLU A 46 -2.34 -14.99 -0.80
CA GLU A 46 -2.13 -15.53 -2.14
C GLU A 46 -3.47 -15.79 -2.85
N VAL A 47 -3.83 -14.92 -3.79
CA VAL A 47 -5.09 -15.02 -4.55
C VAL A 47 -4.84 -14.84 -6.04
N ALA A 48 -5.50 -15.66 -6.86
CA ALA A 48 -5.44 -15.53 -8.31
C ALA A 48 -6.17 -14.26 -8.78
N ILE A 49 -5.48 -13.46 -9.61
CA ILE A 49 -6.03 -12.24 -10.22
C ILE A 49 -6.53 -12.56 -11.62
N SER A 50 -7.78 -12.21 -11.92
CA SER A 50 -8.28 -12.31 -13.30
C SER A 50 -7.88 -11.09 -14.12
N ARG A 51 -7.98 -11.20 -15.45
CA ARG A 51 -7.77 -10.07 -16.35
C ARG A 51 -8.70 -8.89 -16.04
N LYS A 52 -9.97 -9.17 -15.72
CA LYS A 52 -10.95 -8.13 -15.41
C LYS A 52 -10.58 -7.37 -14.13
N ASP A 53 -10.08 -8.10 -13.13
CA ASP A 53 -9.63 -7.51 -11.87
C ASP A 53 -8.44 -6.57 -12.10
N LEU A 54 -7.46 -7.01 -12.89
CA LEU A 54 -6.32 -6.18 -13.25
C LEU A 54 -6.74 -4.94 -14.06
N GLU A 55 -7.64 -5.09 -15.04
CA GLU A 55 -8.12 -3.96 -15.84
C GLU A 55 -8.85 -2.93 -14.96
N LEU A 56 -9.71 -3.37 -14.04
CA LEU A 56 -10.39 -2.48 -13.09
C LEU A 56 -9.40 -1.79 -12.14
N ALA A 57 -8.43 -2.53 -11.60
CA ALA A 57 -7.43 -1.98 -10.71
C ALA A 57 -6.57 -0.91 -11.41
N VAL A 58 -6.17 -1.15 -12.66
CA VAL A 58 -5.45 -0.16 -13.48
C VAL A 58 -6.30 1.07 -13.77
N ILE A 59 -7.61 0.91 -14.02
CA ILE A 59 -8.52 2.05 -14.22
C ILE A 59 -8.60 2.90 -12.95
N ILE A 60 -8.80 2.27 -11.79
CA ILE A 60 -8.88 2.94 -10.49
C ILE A 60 -7.57 3.69 -10.21
N CYS A 61 -6.43 3.01 -10.32
CA CYS A 61 -5.12 3.56 -9.96
C CYS A 61 -4.54 4.53 -11.01
N SER A 62 -5.21 4.75 -12.15
CA SER A 62 -4.78 5.72 -13.17
C SER A 62 -5.67 6.97 -13.25
N ALA A 63 -6.79 6.99 -12.51
CA ALA A 63 -7.73 8.09 -12.55
C ALA A 63 -7.27 9.26 -11.67
N ASP A 64 -7.49 10.51 -12.14
CA ASP A 64 -7.08 11.71 -11.41
C ASP A 64 -8.01 12.08 -10.25
N ARG A 65 -9.33 12.12 -10.49
CA ARG A 65 -10.30 12.60 -9.48
C ARG A 65 -11.62 11.83 -9.51
N ASP A 66 -12.20 11.65 -10.69
CA ASP A 66 -13.47 10.93 -10.84
C ASP A 66 -13.24 9.48 -11.25
N ILE A 67 -12.91 8.65 -10.26
CA ILE A 67 -12.73 7.20 -10.43
C ILE A 67 -14.02 6.54 -10.94
N ILE A 68 -15.19 6.99 -10.47
CA ILE A 68 -16.48 6.42 -10.89
C ILE A 68 -16.71 6.65 -12.38
N ALA A 69 -16.48 7.86 -12.88
CA ALA A 69 -16.57 8.14 -14.30
C ALA A 69 -15.53 7.35 -15.11
N ALA A 70 -14.31 7.19 -14.60
CA ALA A 70 -13.27 6.40 -15.25
C ALA A 70 -13.67 4.92 -15.40
N MET A 71 -14.29 4.33 -14.37
CA MET A 71 -14.78 2.95 -14.38
C MET A 71 -15.94 2.74 -15.37
N LYS A 72 -16.78 3.76 -15.57
CA LYS A 72 -17.91 3.69 -16.52
C LYS A 72 -17.49 3.81 -17.98
N ARG A 73 -16.32 4.38 -18.27
CA ARG A 73 -15.83 4.57 -19.64
C ARG A 73 -15.38 3.23 -20.24
N PRO A 74 -15.67 2.97 -21.53
CA PRO A 74 -15.15 1.79 -22.20
C PRO A 74 -13.63 1.90 -22.39
N ASN A 75 -12.88 0.88 -21.94
CA ASN A 75 -11.42 0.88 -21.93
C ASN A 75 -10.83 -0.22 -22.84
N PHE A 76 -11.22 -0.21 -24.12
CA PHE A 76 -10.82 -1.26 -25.09
C PHE A 76 -9.30 -1.41 -25.26
N GLY A 77 -8.54 -0.32 -25.10
CA GLY A 77 -7.08 -0.30 -25.23
C GLY A 77 -6.35 -1.29 -24.30
N LEU A 78 -6.90 -1.54 -23.11
CA LEU A 78 -6.27 -2.42 -22.11
C LEU A 78 -6.19 -3.89 -22.57
N ARG A 79 -7.14 -4.30 -23.41
CA ARG A 79 -7.28 -5.70 -23.87
C ARG A 79 -6.16 -6.13 -24.82
N PHE A 80 -5.52 -5.18 -25.49
CA PHE A 80 -4.41 -5.45 -26.42
C PHE A 80 -3.07 -5.69 -25.72
N HIS A 81 -2.99 -5.43 -24.41
CA HIS A 81 -1.77 -5.66 -23.63
C HIS A 81 -1.72 -7.08 -23.05
N ARG A 82 -0.52 -7.66 -22.98
CA ARG A 82 -0.30 -9.00 -22.42
C ARG A 82 -0.60 -9.03 -20.93
N PHE A 83 -1.46 -9.97 -20.51
CA PHE A 83 -1.95 -10.09 -19.12
C PHE A 83 -0.79 -10.27 -18.14
N ASN A 84 0.03 -11.31 -18.32
CA ASN A 84 1.11 -11.65 -17.38
C ASN A 84 2.08 -10.48 -17.18
N ARG A 85 2.48 -9.79 -18.26
CA ARG A 85 3.36 -8.61 -18.18
C ARG A 85 2.69 -7.46 -17.42
N GLY A 86 1.40 -7.24 -17.65
CA GLY A 86 0.62 -6.25 -16.92
C GLY A 86 0.50 -6.58 -15.43
N LEU A 87 0.23 -7.86 -15.11
CA LEU A 87 0.13 -8.32 -13.73
C LEU A 87 1.46 -8.15 -13.00
N THR A 88 2.58 -8.60 -13.57
CA THR A 88 3.91 -8.40 -12.96
C THR A 88 4.22 -6.92 -12.73
N ALA A 89 3.92 -6.05 -13.72
CA ALA A 89 4.15 -4.62 -13.58
C ALA A 89 3.23 -3.97 -12.51
N PHE A 90 2.00 -4.47 -12.36
CA PHE A 90 1.07 -4.00 -11.33
C PHE A 90 1.48 -4.47 -9.93
N LEU A 91 1.96 -5.69 -9.78
CA LEU A 91 2.48 -6.18 -8.50
C LEU A 91 3.72 -5.40 -8.09
N GLY A 92 4.65 -5.13 -9.02
CA GLY A 92 5.80 -4.25 -8.73
C GLY A 92 5.37 -2.84 -8.32
N TYR A 93 4.35 -2.28 -8.98
CA TYR A 93 3.72 -1.03 -8.53
C TYR A 93 3.20 -1.12 -7.09
N LEU A 94 2.47 -2.17 -6.72
CA LEU A 94 1.99 -2.31 -5.34
C LEU A 94 3.15 -2.44 -4.35
N THR A 95 4.16 -3.26 -4.66
CA THR A 95 5.32 -3.46 -3.79
C THR A 95 6.02 -2.14 -3.48
N ASP A 96 6.30 -1.32 -4.50
CA ASP A 96 7.00 -0.04 -4.33
C ASP A 96 6.22 0.95 -3.45
N PHE A 97 4.87 0.93 -3.52
CA PHE A 97 4.02 1.79 -2.70
C PHE A 97 3.59 1.18 -1.37
N LEU A 98 3.95 -0.08 -1.09
CA LEU A 98 3.67 -0.82 0.14
C LEU A 98 4.94 -1.10 0.95
N SER A 99 5.96 -0.25 0.83
CA SER A 99 7.16 -0.29 1.69
C SER A 99 6.83 0.16 3.11
N LEU A 100 6.26 -0.76 3.88
CA LEU A 100 5.82 -0.57 5.26
C LEU A 100 7.02 -0.46 6.23
N PRO A 101 6.88 0.28 7.34
CA PRO A 101 7.77 0.12 8.48
C PRO A 101 7.53 -1.24 9.13
N ASP A 102 8.60 -1.98 9.39
CA ASP A 102 8.52 -3.15 10.28
C ASP A 102 8.40 -2.64 11.72
N MET A 103 7.34 -3.06 12.39
CA MET A 103 7.06 -2.72 13.79
C MET A 103 7.38 -3.93 14.66
N TRP A 104 7.89 -3.71 15.87
CA TRP A 104 7.94 -4.77 16.87
C TRP A 104 6.51 -5.20 17.26
N ASP A 105 6.28 -6.50 17.41
CA ASP A 105 5.00 -7.04 17.91
C ASP A 105 4.76 -6.57 19.35
N SER A 106 4.04 -5.46 19.53
CA SER A 106 3.54 -5.05 20.83
C SER A 106 2.26 -5.84 21.14
N SER A 107 2.44 -6.97 21.84
CA SER A 107 1.35 -7.90 22.21
C SER A 107 0.43 -7.40 23.34
N GLU A 108 0.64 -6.19 23.86
CA GLU A 108 -0.14 -5.64 24.95
C GLU A 108 -0.71 -4.25 24.60
N GLY A 109 -2.02 -4.16 24.37
CA GLY A 109 -2.74 -2.89 24.44
C GLY A 109 -3.52 -2.43 23.20
N GLU A 110 -3.58 -3.19 22.11
CA GLU A 110 -4.42 -2.83 20.96
C GLU A 110 -5.91 -2.83 21.35
N ARG A 111 -6.45 -1.65 21.69
CA ARG A 111 -7.90 -1.44 21.70
C ARG A 111 -8.38 -1.55 20.27
N ALA A 112 -9.12 -2.62 19.98
CA ALA A 112 -9.77 -2.80 18.70
C ALA A 112 -10.67 -1.58 18.39
N ILE A 113 -10.26 -0.79 17.41
CA ILE A 113 -11.07 0.31 16.89
C ILE A 113 -12.07 -0.31 15.90
N ASN A 114 -13.37 -0.16 16.15
CA ASN A 114 -14.42 -0.68 15.26
C ASN A 114 -14.54 0.08 13.92
N ALA A 115 -13.86 1.22 13.79
CA ALA A 115 -13.84 1.98 12.55
C ALA A 115 -13.06 1.22 11.46
N PRO A 116 -13.51 1.28 10.19
CA PRO A 116 -12.76 0.69 9.08
C PRO A 116 -11.32 1.23 9.04
N TRP A 117 -10.37 0.35 8.73
CA TRP A 117 -8.94 0.67 8.79
C TRP A 117 -8.56 1.91 7.95
N ILE A 118 -9.11 2.05 6.73
CA ILE A 118 -8.88 3.20 5.83
C ILE A 118 -9.26 4.51 6.54
N LEU A 119 -10.43 4.53 7.18
CA LEU A 119 -10.94 5.70 7.87
C LEU A 119 -10.13 5.99 9.14
N SER A 120 -9.73 4.95 9.87
CA SER A 120 -8.90 5.07 11.07
C SER A 120 -7.57 5.78 10.74
N ARG A 121 -6.88 5.36 9.68
CA ARG A 121 -5.62 6.00 9.25
C ARG A 121 -5.81 7.45 8.80
N ALA A 122 -6.85 7.72 7.99
CA ALA A 122 -7.15 9.09 7.57
C ALA A 122 -7.47 10.00 8.76
N THR A 123 -8.24 9.50 9.73
CA THR A 123 -8.64 10.27 10.94
C THR A 123 -7.43 10.57 11.82
N LEU A 124 -6.50 9.62 11.97
CA LEU A 124 -5.27 9.84 12.72
C LEU A 124 -4.49 11.04 12.16
N LEU A 125 -4.22 11.04 10.85
CA LEU A 125 -3.49 12.13 10.18
C LEU A 125 -4.23 13.46 10.25
N LEU A 126 -5.55 13.47 10.08
CA LEU A 126 -6.37 14.68 10.23
C LEU A 126 -6.27 15.26 11.64
N SER A 127 -6.14 14.41 12.66
CA SER A 127 -6.07 14.85 14.07
C SER A 127 -4.68 15.35 14.49
N LYS A 128 -3.63 14.96 13.77
CA LYS A 128 -2.22 15.20 14.14
C LYS A 128 -1.49 16.18 13.22
N THR A 129 -2.08 16.54 12.08
CA THR A 129 -1.43 17.37 11.06
C THR A 129 -2.35 18.50 10.59
N ASN A 130 -1.78 19.48 9.89
CA ASN A 130 -2.54 20.53 9.20
C ASN A 130 -2.85 20.17 7.74
N LEU A 131 -2.69 18.90 7.36
CA LEU A 131 -3.00 18.44 6.01
C LEU A 131 -4.50 18.46 5.77
N THR A 132 -4.88 18.80 4.55
CA THR A 132 -6.26 18.76 4.11
C THR A 132 -6.73 17.33 3.88
N LEU A 133 -8.05 17.15 3.87
CA LEU A 133 -8.66 15.86 3.52
C LEU A 133 -8.17 15.39 2.13
N GLY A 134 -8.08 16.28 1.15
CA GLY A 134 -7.60 15.93 -0.19
C GLY A 134 -6.18 15.36 -0.16
N GLU A 135 -5.27 16.03 0.53
CA GLU A 135 -3.87 15.61 0.65
C GLU A 135 -3.74 14.24 1.31
N ILE A 136 -4.47 13.98 2.39
CA ILE A 136 -4.40 12.68 3.10
C ILE A 136 -4.96 11.54 2.24
N TRP A 137 -6.09 11.76 1.54
CA TRP A 137 -6.72 10.72 0.74
C TRP A 137 -5.93 10.36 -0.53
N ASP A 138 -5.14 11.31 -1.04
CA ASP A 138 -4.32 11.16 -2.25
C ASP A 138 -2.83 10.91 -1.93
N MET A 139 -2.45 10.90 -0.64
CA MET A 139 -1.09 10.60 -0.16
C MET A 139 -0.67 9.17 -0.55
N PRO A 140 0.58 8.97 -1.01
CA PRO A 140 1.14 7.63 -1.20
C PRO A 140 0.97 6.78 0.05
N LEU A 141 0.53 5.53 -0.12
CA LEU A 141 0.13 4.67 0.98
C LEU A 141 1.33 4.34 1.91
N GLY A 142 2.50 4.07 1.35
CA GLY A 142 3.73 3.90 2.12
C GLY A 142 4.04 5.10 3.00
N GLU A 143 4.07 6.31 2.42
CA GLU A 143 4.27 7.57 3.16
C GLU A 143 3.25 7.73 4.30
N LEU A 144 1.98 7.51 3.99
CA LEU A 144 0.88 7.59 4.95
C LEU A 144 1.07 6.63 6.13
N LEU A 145 1.51 5.40 5.87
CA LEU A 145 1.72 4.39 6.89
C LEU A 145 2.97 4.67 7.73
N TRP A 146 4.02 5.26 7.15
CA TRP A 146 5.17 5.79 7.89
C TRP A 146 4.78 6.91 8.85
N TYR A 147 3.92 7.85 8.44
CA TYR A 147 3.39 8.85 9.37
C TYR A 147 2.61 8.21 10.52
N CYS A 148 1.73 7.25 10.21
CA CYS A 148 0.94 6.55 11.22
C CYS A 148 1.83 5.79 12.21
N ALA A 149 2.86 5.09 11.73
CA ALA A 149 3.83 4.38 12.58
C ALA A 149 4.63 5.34 13.47
N SER A 150 5.06 6.47 12.91
CA SER A 150 5.80 7.49 13.66
C SER A 150 4.95 8.09 14.80
N PHE A 151 3.65 8.33 14.56
CA PHE A 151 2.74 8.78 15.62
C PHE A 151 2.50 7.71 16.67
N ALA A 152 2.34 6.44 16.26
CA ALA A 152 2.20 5.33 17.21
C ALA A 152 3.43 5.20 18.11
N GLU A 153 4.64 5.34 17.56
CA GLU A 153 5.88 5.31 18.32
C GLU A 153 6.00 6.49 19.30
N GLN A 154 5.65 7.70 18.88
CA GLN A 154 5.63 8.88 19.77
C GLN A 154 4.64 8.74 20.92
N GLU A 155 3.54 8.01 20.73
CA GLU A 155 2.54 7.71 21.75
C GLU A 155 2.91 6.49 22.61
N GLY A 156 4.03 5.81 22.32
CA GLY A 156 4.47 4.60 23.02
C GLY A 156 3.60 3.37 22.73
N LEU A 157 2.86 3.37 21.61
CA LEU A 157 1.96 2.29 21.19
C LEU A 157 2.63 1.28 20.25
N GLY A 158 3.92 1.46 19.96
CA GLY A 158 4.73 0.58 19.13
C GLY A 158 6.14 1.13 18.99
N GLN A 159 7.05 0.35 18.42
CA GLN A 159 8.41 0.80 18.12
C GLN A 159 8.77 0.36 16.71
N ILE A 160 9.28 1.29 15.90
CA ILE A 160 9.75 1.02 14.55
C ILE A 160 11.10 0.29 14.68
N GLN A 161 11.23 -0.83 13.99
CA GLN A 161 12.46 -1.61 14.00
C GLN A 161 13.52 -0.96 13.10
N SER A 162 14.72 -0.76 13.65
CA SER A 162 15.86 -0.23 12.90
C SER A 162 16.47 -1.28 11.95
N ASP A 163 17.14 -0.82 10.90
CA ASP A 163 17.80 -1.72 9.93
C ASP A 163 18.95 -2.53 10.56
N GLU A 164 19.62 -1.97 11.56
CA GLU A 164 20.70 -2.65 12.29
C GLU A 164 20.14 -3.82 13.11
N GLU A 165 19.00 -3.61 13.77
CA GLU A 165 18.29 -4.69 14.51
C GLU A 165 17.84 -5.80 13.56
N LYS A 166 17.33 -5.48 12.38
CA LYS A 166 16.96 -6.48 11.36
C LYS A 166 18.14 -7.30 10.90
N LYS A 167 19.29 -6.66 10.63
CA LYS A 167 20.52 -7.34 10.24
C LYS A 167 21.01 -8.28 11.35
N MET A 168 21.00 -7.82 12.61
CA MET A 168 21.39 -8.64 13.75
C MET A 168 20.49 -9.87 13.93
N ILE A 169 19.17 -9.74 13.72
CA ILE A 169 18.24 -10.88 13.77
C ILE A 169 18.49 -11.86 12.62
N LEU A 170 18.63 -11.36 11.38
CA LEU A 170 18.91 -12.21 10.22
C LEU A 170 20.24 -12.96 10.37
N GLU A 171 21.26 -12.32 10.93
CA GLU A 171 22.54 -12.95 11.26
C GLU A 171 22.38 -14.01 12.35
N ALA A 172 21.63 -13.72 13.42
CA ALA A 172 21.34 -14.68 14.48
C ALA A 172 20.55 -15.89 13.96
N GLU A 173 19.58 -15.69 13.06
CA GLU A 173 18.80 -16.76 12.43
C GLU A 173 19.66 -17.61 11.47
N ARG A 174 20.57 -17.00 10.71
CA ARG A 174 21.53 -17.72 9.87
C ARG A 174 22.46 -18.60 10.70
N VAL A 175 22.97 -18.07 11.81
CA VAL A 175 23.80 -18.81 12.77
C VAL A 175 23.01 -19.96 13.41
N LYS A 176 21.74 -19.72 13.78
CA LYS A 176 20.85 -20.73 14.40
C LYS A 176 20.45 -21.84 13.43
N ASN A 177 20.27 -21.53 12.14
CA ASN A 177 19.91 -22.47 11.09
C ASN A 177 21.13 -23.16 10.43
N GLY A 178 22.35 -22.91 10.93
CA GLY A 178 23.56 -23.62 10.50
C GLY A 178 24.01 -23.34 9.06
N LEU A 179 23.48 -22.28 8.43
CA LEU A 179 23.90 -21.81 7.13
C LEU A 179 25.08 -20.85 7.34
N LYS A 180 26.30 -21.40 7.27
CA LYS A 180 27.54 -20.61 7.14
C LYS A 180 27.58 -19.88 5.80
#